data_AF-A0A372QUN0-F1
#
_entry.id   AF-A0A372QUN0-F1
#
_cell.length_a   1.000
_cell.length_b   1.000
_cell.length_c   1.000
_cell.angle_alpha   90.00
_cell.angle_beta   90.00
_cell.angle_gamma   90.00
#
_symmetry.space_group_name_H-M   'P 1'
#
loop_
_entity.id
_entity.type
_entity.pdbx_description
1 polymer ?
#
loop_
_entity_poly.entity_id
_entity_poly.type
_entity_poly.pdbx_seq_one_letter_code
_entity_poly.pdbx_strand_id
1 'polypeptide(L)' 'MKISGHLARHNRIHTGEKNFQCLMPGCTSKFSRQDNMMQHYRTHLSVKSR' A
#
# COMPACT_ATOMS: atom_id res chain seq x y z
N MET A 1 2.96 10.13 -25.06
CA MET A 1 2.97 10.61 -23.66
C MET A 1 3.64 9.57 -22.77
N LYS A 2 4.93 9.73 -22.45
CA LYS A 2 5.61 8.89 -21.44
C LYS A 2 5.26 9.46 -20.07
N ILE A 3 4.30 8.84 -19.38
CA ILE A 3 4.11 9.12 -17.97
C ILE A 3 5.27 8.43 -17.26
N SER A 4 6.29 9.18 -16.87
CA SER A 4 7.39 8.67 -16.04
C SER A 4 6.78 7.96 -14.82
N GLY A 5 7.27 6.77 -14.45
CA GLY A 5 6.67 5.97 -13.36
C GLY A 5 6.48 6.73 -12.04
N HIS A 6 7.30 7.77 -11.81
CA HIS A 6 7.14 8.74 -10.73
C HIS A 6 5.87 9.61 -10.84
N LEU A 7 5.56 10.12 -12.04
CA LEU A 7 4.36 10.91 -12.30
C LEU A 7 3.09 10.05 -12.26
N ALA A 8 3.16 8.81 -12.75
CA ALA A 8 2.06 7.85 -12.63
C ALA A 8 1.75 7.56 -11.16
N ARG A 9 2.79 7.40 -10.33
CA ARG A 9 2.65 7.24 -8.87
C ARG A 9 2.11 8.51 -8.21
N HIS A 10 2.58 9.69 -8.62
CA HIS A 10 2.08 10.97 -8.13
C HIS A 10 0.60 11.17 -8.47
N ASN A 11 0.11 10.76 -9.64
CA ASN A 11 -1.32 10.92 -9.95
C ASN A 11 -2.26 10.07 -9.08
N ARG A 12 -1.73 9.07 -8.36
CA ARG A 12 -2.53 8.26 -7.41
C ARG A 12 -2.97 9.03 -6.15
N ILE A 13 -2.28 10.11 -5.76
CA ILE A 13 -2.73 10.96 -4.64
C ILE A 13 -3.90 11.86 -5.04
N HIS A 14 -4.01 12.25 -6.32
CA HIS A 14 -5.14 13.04 -6.81
C HIS A 14 -6.39 12.18 -7.04
N THR A 15 -6.20 10.97 -7.57
CA THR A 15 -7.31 10.03 -7.84
C THR A 15 -7.78 9.28 -6.60
N GLY A 16 -6.97 9.26 -5.54
CA GLY A 16 -7.28 8.49 -4.33
C GLY A 16 -7.19 6.97 -4.52
N GLU A 17 -6.65 6.50 -5.65
CA GLU A 17 -6.53 5.07 -5.95
C GLU A 17 -5.61 4.36 -4.95
N LYS A 18 -6.21 3.50 -4.13
CA LYS A 18 -5.51 2.63 -3.17
C LYS A 18 -5.68 1.18 -3.57
N ASN A 19 -4.90 0.79 -4.57
CA ASN A 19 -4.98 -0.53 -5.20
C ASN A 19 -4.31 -1.65 -4.37
N PHE A 20 -3.55 -1.31 -3.33
CA PHE A 20 -2.83 -2.29 -2.52
C PHE A 20 -3.53 -2.49 -1.18
N GLN A 21 -4.33 -3.54 -1.08
CA GLN A 21 -4.95 -3.94 0.18
C GLN A 21 -3.99 -4.80 1.02
N CYS A 22 -4.07 -4.64 2.34
CA CYS A 22 -3.32 -5.48 3.27
C CYS A 22 -3.71 -6.95 3.07
N LEU A 23 -2.70 -7.83 3.05
CA LEU A 23 -2.87 -9.27 2.87
C LEU A 23 -3.27 -9.99 4.16
N MET A 24 -3.35 -9.29 5.30
CA MET A 24 -3.77 -9.89 6.56
C MET A 24 -5.28 -10.14 6.59
N PRO A 25 -5.72 -11.37 6.93
CA PRO A 25 -7.13 -11.66 7.18
C PRO A 25 -7.70 -10.74 8.27
N GLY A 26 -8.86 -10.14 8.02
CA GLY A 26 -9.50 -9.17 8.94
C GLY A 26 -8.96 -7.74 8.87
N CYS A 27 -7.90 -7.48 8.09
CA CYS A 27 -7.39 -6.13 7.87
C CYS A 27 -7.96 -5.52 6.57
N THR A 28 -8.60 -4.36 6.68
CA THR A 28 -9.20 -3.64 5.54
C THR A 28 -8.34 -2.44 5.08
N SER A 29 -7.14 -2.28 5.63
CA SER A 29 -6.24 -1.18 5.28
C SER A 29 -5.81 -1.23 3.81
N LYS A 30 -5.97 -0.11 3.10
CA LYS A 30 -5.57 0.05 1.70
C LYS A 30 -4.51 1.14 1.55
N PHE A 31 -3.60 0.93 0.61
CA PHE A 31 -2.44 1.78 0.35
C PHE A 31 -2.36 2.12 -1.14
N SER A 32 -1.82 3.29 -1.46
CA SER A 32 -1.57 3.74 -2.83
C SER A 32 -0.31 3.14 -3.46
N ARG A 33 0.52 2.50 -2.63
CA ARG A 33 1.79 1.86 -3.03
C ARG A 33 2.00 0.53 -2.32
N GLN A 34 2.66 -0.39 -3.03
CA GLN A 34 2.96 -1.74 -2.53
C GLN A 34 3.98 -1.74 -1.39
N ASP A 35 5.01 -0.89 -1.46
CA ASP A 35 6.04 -0.79 -0.43
C ASP A 35 5.46 -0.33 0.92
N ASN A 36 4.53 0.62 0.89
CA ASN A 36 3.79 1.07 2.07
C ASN A 36 2.92 -0.06 2.65
N MET A 37 2.21 -0.81 1.80
CA MET A 37 1.41 -1.96 2.23
C MET A 37 2.30 -3.04 2.87
N MET A 38 3.46 -3.33 2.29
CA MET A 38 4.39 -4.34 2.81
C MET A 38 4.99 -3.92 4.17
N GLN A 39 5.33 -2.64 4.33
CA GLN A 39 5.80 -2.11 5.62
C GLN A 39 4.71 -2.22 6.70
N HIS A 40 3.46 -1.95 6.35
CA HIS A 40 2.32 -2.18 7.23
C HIS A 40 2.10 -3.69 7.51
N TYR A 41 2.20 -4.55 6.50
CA TYR A 41 2.04 -6.01 6.67
C TYR A 41 3.02 -6.57 7.71
N ARG A 42 4.26 -6.05 7.73
CA ARG A 42 5.25 -6.39 8.75
C ARG A 42 4.78 -6.08 10.17
N THR A 43 4.00 -5.03 10.41
CA THR A 43 3.52 -4.71 11.78
C THR A 43 2.67 -5.84 12.33
N HIS A 44 1.86 -6.51 11.49
CA HIS A 44 1.06 -7.66 11.89
C HIS A 44 1.90 -8.90 12.21
N LEU A 45 3.01 -9.07 11.49
CA LEU A 45 3.97 -10.16 11.77
C LEU A 45 4.78 -9.89 13.03
N SER A 46 5.11 -8.63 13.30
CA SER A 46 5.85 -8.22 14.50
C SER A 46 5.04 -8.38 15.80
N VAL A 47 3.70 -8.41 15.73
CA VAL A 47 2.85 -8.73 16.90
C VAL A 47 2.72 -10.24 17.16
N LYS A 48 3.37 -11.12 16.38
CA LYS A 48 3.60 -12.52 16.79
C LYS A 48 4.73 -12.59 17.83
N SER A 49 4.52 -11.98 18.99
CA SER A 49 5.29 -12.29 20.18
C SER A 49 4.39 -12.26 21.40
N ARG A 50 3.80 -13.42 21.64
CA ARG A 50 3.13 -13.87 22.87
C ARG A 50 1.73 -13.35 23.16
#